data_AF-A0A350T3X6-F1
#
_entry.id   AF-A0A350T3X6-F1
#
_cell.length_a   1.000
_cell.length_b   1.000
_cell.length_c   1.000
_cell.angle_alpha   90.00
_cell.angle_beta   90.00
_cell.angle_gamma   90.00
#
_symmetry.space_group_name_H-M   'P 1'
#
loop_
_entity.id
_entity.type
_entity.pdbx_description
1 polymer ?
#
loop_
_entity_poly.entity_id
_entity_poly.type
_entity_poly.pdbx_seq_one_letter_code
_entity_poly.pdbx_strand_id
1 'polypeptide(L)' 'MSESLVMQPDRNLALELARATESAALAAARWMGRGSKESADQAAVDALRTTLHRIEMDGIVVIGEGEKDEAPMLFIGE' A
#
# COMPACT_ATOMS: atom_id res chain seq x y z
N MET A 1 0.95 20.17 28.29
CA MET A 1 1.19 20.17 26.84
C MET A 1 2.06 18.97 26.56
N SER A 2 1.45 17.84 26.16
CA SER A 2 2.20 16.64 25.81
C SER A 2 2.92 16.91 24.50
N GLU A 3 4.24 16.91 24.56
CA GLU A 3 5.11 16.94 23.40
C GLU A 3 4.74 15.75 22.52
N SER A 4 4.26 16.02 21.30
CA SER A 4 4.05 14.99 20.30
C SER A 4 5.41 14.44 19.94
N LEU A 5 5.76 13.28 20.50
CA LEU A 5 6.89 12.48 20.06
C LEU A 5 6.67 12.19 18.57
N VAL A 6 7.38 12.93 17.70
CA VAL A 6 7.49 12.57 16.30
C VAL A 6 8.26 11.26 16.28
N MET A 7 7.52 10.16 16.21
CA MET A 7 8.07 8.82 16.07
C MET A 7 8.81 8.79 14.74
N GLN A 8 10.14 8.79 14.80
CA GLN A 8 10.95 8.67 13.60
C GLN A 8 10.77 7.25 13.03
N PRO A 9 10.51 7.10 11.72
CA PRO A 9 10.49 5.80 11.07
C PRO A 9 11.77 5.04 11.40
N ASP A 10 11.67 3.85 11.97
CA ASP A 10 12.85 3.03 12.17
C ASP A 10 13.34 2.42 10.85
N ARG A 11 14.57 1.90 10.86
CA ARG A 11 15.18 1.31 9.66
C ARG A 11 14.41 0.10 9.14
N ASN A 12 13.69 -0.63 9.99
CA ASN A 12 12.91 -1.79 9.58
C ASN A 12 11.69 -1.36 8.78
N LEU A 13 10.98 -0.32 9.23
CA LEU A 13 9.83 0.24 8.51
C LEU A 13 10.20 0.63 7.07
N ALA A 14 11.35 1.27 6.86
CA ALA A 14 11.81 1.64 5.51
C ALA A 14 12.02 0.40 4.61
N LEU A 15 12.58 -0.68 5.15
CA LEU A 15 12.78 -1.93 4.40
C LEU A 15 11.47 -2.67 4.16
N GLU A 16 10.52 -2.61 5.08
CA GLU A 16 9.20 -3.22 4.93
C GLU A 16 8.35 -2.51 3.88
N LEU A 17 8.40 -1.18 3.83
CA LEU A 17 7.77 -0.38 2.77
C LEU A 17 8.39 -0.68 1.40
N ALA A 18 9.72 -0.84 1.32
CA ALA A 18 10.37 -1.26 0.08
C ALA A 18 9.81 -2.63 -0.41
N ARG A 19 9.69 -3.62 0.49
CA ARG A 19 9.10 -4.93 0.18
C ARG A 19 7.63 -4.82 -0.26
N ALA A 20 6.86 -3.90 0.31
CA ALA A 20 5.48 -3.67 -0.10
C ALA A 20 5.40 -3.21 -1.57
N THR A 21 6.28 -2.29 -1.98
CA THR A 21 6.36 -1.86 -3.38
C THR A 21 6.85 -2.96 -4.33
N GLU A 22 7.82 -3.77 -3.91
CA GLU A 22 8.29 -4.95 -4.68
C GLU A 22 7.16 -5.96 -4.90
N SER A 23 6.39 -6.25 -3.85
CA SER A 23 5.24 -7.16 -3.90
C SER A 23 4.19 -6.71 -4.93
N ALA A 24 3.82 -5.42 -4.88
CA ALA A 24 2.89 -4.81 -5.83
C ALA A 24 3.40 -4.85 -7.27
N ALA A 25 4.67 -4.47 -7.48
CA ALA A 25 5.29 -4.46 -8.80
C ALA A 25 5.36 -5.87 -9.42
N LEU A 26 5.73 -6.88 -8.64
CA LEU A 26 5.79 -8.28 -9.10
C LEU A 26 4.41 -8.84 -9.43
N ALA A 27 3.37 -8.44 -8.68
CA ALA A 27 2.00 -8.85 -8.96
C ALA A 27 1.48 -8.24 -10.28
N ALA A 28 1.65 -6.92 -10.47
CA ALA A 28 1.27 -6.23 -11.70
C ALA A 28 2.09 -6.70 -12.92
N ALA A 29 3.38 -7.00 -12.75
CA ALA A 29 4.26 -7.40 -13.84
C ALA A 29 3.76 -8.64 -14.61
N ARG A 30 2.99 -9.52 -13.96
CA ARG A 30 2.37 -10.69 -14.61
C ARG A 30 1.39 -10.32 -15.72
N TRP A 31 0.84 -9.11 -15.67
CA TRP A 31 -0.14 -8.57 -16.61
C TRP A 31 0.47 -7.65 -17.67
N MET A 32 1.78 -7.43 -17.64
CA MET A 32 2.49 -6.59 -18.60
C MET A 32 2.26 -7.07 -20.05
N GLY A 33 1.90 -6.13 -20.93
CA GLY A 33 1.66 -6.41 -22.35
C GLY A 33 0.34 -7.12 -22.67
N ARG A 34 -0.53 -7.38 -21.67
CA ARG A 34 -1.81 -8.09 -21.88
C ARG A 34 -3.00 -7.19 -22.22
N GLY A 35 -2.85 -5.87 -22.14
CA GLY A 35 -3.95 -4.91 -22.33
C GLY A 35 -5.00 -4.92 -21.22
N SER A 36 -4.77 -5.66 -20.13
CA SER A 36 -5.71 -5.81 -19.00
C SER A 36 -5.37 -4.84 -17.87
N LYS A 37 -5.68 -3.55 -18.04
CA LYS A 37 -5.38 -2.50 -17.04
C LYS A 37 -5.95 -2.83 -15.66
N GLU A 38 -7.26 -3.09 -15.59
CA GLU A 38 -7.98 -3.34 -14.33
C GLU A 38 -7.41 -4.55 -13.58
N SER A 39 -7.06 -5.63 -14.29
CA SER A 39 -6.48 -6.82 -13.66
C SER A 39 -5.05 -6.58 -13.15
N ALA A 40 -4.26 -5.75 -13.84
CA ALA A 40 -2.93 -5.37 -13.41
C ALA A 40 -2.99 -4.51 -12.13
N ASP A 41 -3.91 -3.57 -12.12
CA ASP A 41 -4.17 -2.63 -11.02
C ASP A 41 -4.64 -3.38 -9.76
N GLN A 42 -5.69 -4.21 -9.91
CA GLN A 42 -6.21 -5.05 -8.84
C GLN A 42 -5.12 -5.94 -8.22
N ALA A 43 -4.28 -6.57 -9.06
CA ALA A 43 -3.19 -7.42 -8.58
C ALA A 43 -2.14 -6.64 -7.77
N ALA A 44 -1.84 -5.39 -8.16
CA ALA A 44 -0.94 -4.53 -7.39
C ALA A 44 -1.56 -4.13 -6.04
N VAL A 45 -2.81 -3.64 -6.05
CA VAL A 45 -3.53 -3.18 -4.85
C VAL A 45 -3.66 -4.31 -3.83
N ASP A 46 -4.04 -5.52 -4.26
CA ASP A 46 -4.17 -6.69 -3.39
C ASP A 46 -2.85 -7.02 -2.69
N ALA A 47 -1.76 -7.08 -3.47
CA ALA A 47 -0.44 -7.42 -2.98
C ALA A 47 0.11 -6.33 -2.04
N LEU A 48 -0.09 -5.06 -2.41
CA LEU A 48 0.34 -3.91 -1.61
C LEU A 48 -0.39 -3.89 -0.26
N ARG A 49 -1.73 -3.92 -0.28
CA ARG A 49 -2.57 -3.92 0.92
C ARG A 49 -2.27 -5.09 1.84
N THR A 50 -2.10 -6.29 1.30
CA THR A 50 -1.74 -7.48 2.07
C THR A 50 -0.38 -7.35 2.75
N THR A 51 0.58 -6.71 2.07
CA THR A 51 1.94 -6.52 2.62
C THR A 51 1.94 -5.42 3.68
N LEU A 52 1.27 -4.30 3.43
CA LEU A 52 1.14 -3.19 4.39
C LEU A 52 0.49 -3.65 5.71
N HIS A 53 -0.55 -4.50 5.66
CA HIS A 53 -1.19 -5.06 6.86
C HIS A 53 -0.29 -5.93 7.74
N ARG A 54 0.90 -6.31 7.27
CA ARG A 54 1.87 -7.11 8.03
C ARG A 54 2.98 -6.27 8.66
N ILE A 55 3.06 -4.99 8.31
CA ILE A 55 4.04 -4.03 8.83
C ILE A 55 3.56 -3.58 10.21
N GLU A 56 4.46 -3.55 11.20
CA GLU A 56 4.15 -2.99 12.51
C GLU A 56 4.09 -1.46 12.42
N MET A 57 2.90 -0.93 12.12
CA MET A 57 2.65 0.51 12.01
C MET A 57 1.21 0.87 12.36
N ASP A 58 1.01 2.13 12.78
CA ASP A 58 -0.30 2.79 12.86
C ASP A 58 -0.35 3.85 11.75
N GLY A 59 -0.68 3.39 10.54
CA GLY A 59 -0.68 4.20 9.32
C GLY A 59 -2.10 4.50 8.84
N ILE A 60 -2.28 5.65 8.20
CA ILE A 60 -3.54 6.06 7.56
C ILE A 60 -3.27 6.33 6.09
N VAL A 61 -4.11 5.77 5.21
CA VAL A 61 -4.07 6.06 3.78
C VAL A 61 -4.60 7.47 3.55
N VAL A 62 -3.72 8.43 3.30
CA VAL A 62 -4.10 9.81 2.96
C VAL A 62 -4.24 10.04 1.46
N ILE A 63 -3.66 9.16 0.64
CA ILE A 63 -3.76 9.11 -0.82
C ILE A 63 -3.83 7.63 -1.19
N GLY A 64 -4.85 7.25 -1.96
CA GLY A 64 -5.14 5.86 -2.28
C GLY A 64 -5.89 5.70 -3.60
N GLU A 65 -6.56 4.57 -3.79
CA GLU A 65 -7.31 4.24 -5.01
C GLU A 65 -8.55 5.12 -5.22
N GLY A 66 -9.06 5.73 -4.15
CA GLY A 66 -10.21 6.63 -4.20
C GLY A 66 -10.88 6.81 -2.84
N GLU A 67 -12.08 7.36 -2.86
CA GLU A 67 -12.96 7.43 -1.70
C GLU A 67 -13.49 6.03 -1.33
N LYS A 68 -13.87 5.81 -0.06
CA LYS A 68 -14.32 4.50 0.44
C LYS A 68 -15.50 3.90 -0.35
N ASP A 69 -16.36 4.74 -0.89
CA ASP A 69 -17.53 4.30 -1.68
C ASP A 69 -17.16 3.86 -3.11
N GLU A 70 -15.98 4.27 -3.59
CA GLU A 70 -15.50 4.03 -4.96
C GLU A 70 -14.38 2.98 -5.01
N ALA A 71 -13.61 2.85 -3.91
CA ALA A 71 -12.48 1.94 -3.77
C ALA A 71 -12.66 1.00 -2.58
N PRO A 72 -12.72 -0.33 -2.80
CA PRO A 72 -12.86 -1.30 -1.71
C PRO A 72 -11.57 -1.49 -0.87
N MET A 73 -10.44 -0.98 -1.36
CA MET A 73 -9.10 -1.22 -0.84
C MET A 73 -8.20 -0.02 -1.05
N LEU A 74 -7.33 0.25 -0.08
CA LEU A 74 -6.45 1.42 -0.03
C LEU A 74 -7.24 2.70 -0.29
N PHE A 75 -8.41 2.85 0.35
CA PHE A 75 -9.23 4.05 0.24
C PHE A 75 -8.74 5.13 1.21
N ILE A 76 -9.11 6.39 0.97
CA ILE A 76 -8.72 7.49 1.85
C ILE A 76 -9.33 7.29 3.25
N GLY A 77 -8.46 7.23 4.27
CA GLY A 77 -8.82 6.99 5.66
C GLY A 77 -8.87 5.52 6.07
N GLU A 78 -8.48 4.59 5.19
CA GLU A 78 -8.13 3.22 5.61
C GLU A 78 -6.93 3.21 6.57
#